data_AF-A0A853AHI0-F1
#
_entry.id   AF-A0A853AHI0-F1
#
_cell.length_a   1.000
_cell.length_b   1.000
_cell.length_c   1.000
_cell.angle_alpha   90.00
_cell.angle_beta   90.00
_cell.angle_gamma   90.00
#
_symmetry.space_group_name_H-M   'P 1'
#
loop_
_entity.id
_entity.type
_entity.pdbx_description
1 polymer ?
#
loop_
_entity_poly.entity_id
_entity_poly.type
_entity_poly.pdbx_seq_one_letter_code
_entity_poly.pdbx_strand_id
1 'polypeptide(L)' 'MSGYLTYVWRPVTGGRHAFPIAATKAPPDAEVEAFCGARTAAPELHDRSEVDWIRERTCMDCWRLLAERT' A
#
# COMPACT_ATOMS: atom_id res chain seq x y z
N MET A 1 15.35 -8.36 -10.81
CA MET A 1 14.12 -9.17 -10.87
C MET A 1 12.95 -8.36 -10.29
N SER A 2 12.07 -7.83 -11.13
CA SER A 2 10.70 -7.39 -10.74
C SER A 2 9.99 -6.82 -11.97
N GLY A 3 9.61 -7.67 -12.93
CA GLY A 3 8.84 -7.26 -14.10
C GLY A 3 7.32 -7.43 -13.95
N TYR A 4 6.87 -8.04 -12.84
CA TYR A 4 5.49 -8.58 -12.75
C TYR A 4 4.66 -8.03 -11.59
N LEU A 5 5.26 -7.34 -10.62
CA LEU A 5 4.52 -6.76 -9.51
C LEU A 5 3.92 -5.42 -9.95
N THR A 6 2.60 -5.37 -10.11
CA THR A 6 1.86 -4.14 -10.43
C THR A 6 1.44 -3.37 -9.17
N TYR A 7 1.39 -4.04 -8.01
CA TYR A 7 1.00 -3.46 -6.73
C TYR A 7 1.76 -4.05 -5.55
N VAL A 8 1.64 -3.38 -4.41
CA VAL A 8 2.18 -3.81 -3.12
C VAL A 8 1.16 -3.52 -2.01
N TRP A 9 1.03 -4.44 -1.06
CA TRP A 9 0.29 -4.16 0.18
C TRP A 9 1.23 -3.55 1.21
N ARG A 10 0.76 -2.54 1.96
CA ARG A 10 1.54 -1.96 3.08
C ARG A 10 0.62 -1.61 4.25
N PRO A 11 1.01 -1.97 5.49
CA PRO A 11 0.35 -1.45 6.68
C PRO A 11 0.78 0.00 6.84
N VAL A 12 -0.18 0.90 6.80
CA VAL A 12 -0.01 2.33 7.03
C VAL A 12 -0.97 2.72 8.14
N THR A 13 -0.82 3.92 8.68
CA THR A 13 -1.73 4.43 9.72
C THR A 13 -3.17 4.34 9.22
N GLY A 14 -4.01 3.56 9.92
CA GLY A 14 -5.43 3.39 9.58
C GLY A 14 -5.77 2.12 8.80
N GLY A 15 -4.77 1.34 8.36
CA GLY A 15 -5.01 0.00 7.83
C GLY A 15 -3.94 -0.50 6.86
N ARG A 16 -4.11 -1.73 6.42
CA ARG A 16 -3.29 -2.34 5.38
C ARG A 16 -3.94 -2.14 4.02
N HIS A 17 -3.34 -1.28 3.21
CA HIS A 17 -3.85 -0.86 1.90
C HIS A 17 -2.97 -1.37 0.76
N ALA A 18 -3.52 -1.39 -0.44
CA ALA A 18 -2.79 -1.74 -1.66
C ALA A 18 -2.45 -0.47 -2.46
N PHE A 19 -1.17 -0.34 -2.81
CA PHE A 19 -0.62 0.79 -3.55
C PHE A 19 -0.05 0.32 -4.89
N PRO A 20 -0.05 1.17 -5.93
CA PRO A 20 0.73 0.92 -7.15
C PRO A 20 2.20 0.70 -6.80
N ILE A 21 2.89 -0.23 -7.49
CA ILE A 21 4.31 -0.50 -7.19
C ILE A 21 5.21 0.73 -7.33
N ALA A 22 4.82 1.68 -8.19
CA ALA A 22 5.55 2.93 -8.38
C ALA A 22 5.55 3.84 -7.13
N ALA A 23 4.57 3.68 -6.24
CA ALA A 23 4.47 4.45 -5.00
C ALA A 23 5.66 4.19 -4.05
N THR A 24 6.30 3.01 -4.10
CA THR A 24 7.49 2.71 -3.28
C THR A 24 8.76 3.42 -3.76
N LYS A 25 8.66 4.22 -4.82
CA LYS A 25 9.74 5.04 -5.36
C LYS A 25 9.45 6.54 -5.23
N ALA A 26 8.34 6.89 -4.59
CA ALA A 26 7.99 8.29 -4.36
C ALA A 26 9.04 8.97 -3.47
N PRO A 27 9.31 10.27 -3.68
CA PRO A 27 10.17 11.05 -2.80
C PRO A 27 9.67 11.00 -1.34
N PRO A 28 10.56 11.07 -0.32
CA PRO A 28 10.16 10.97 1.08
C PRO A 28 9.19 12.05 1.57
N ASP A 29 9.15 13.20 0.90
CA ASP A 29 8.26 14.33 1.18
C ASP A 29 6.95 14.26 0.40
N ALA A 30 6.77 13.27 -0.47
CA ALA A 30 5.56 13.10 -1.25
C ALA A 30 4.46 12.36 -0.48
N GLU A 31 3.21 12.63 -0.87
CA GLU A 31 2.07 11.78 -0.56
C GLU A 31 1.86 10.73 -1.64
N VAL A 32 1.41 9.55 -1.23
CA VAL A 32 1.06 8.44 -2.12
C VAL A 32 -0.35 7.98 -1.85
N GLU A 33 -1.00 7.45 -2.88
CA GLU A 33 -2.40 7.07 -2.85
C GLU A 33 -2.59 5.57 -3.08
N ALA A 34 -3.38 4.94 -2.21
CA ALA A 34 -3.82 3.56 -2.34
C ALA A 34 -4.94 3.44 -3.38
N PHE A 35 -5.21 2.23 -3.86
CA PHE A 35 -6.30 2.02 -4.82
C PHE A 35 -7.69 2.42 -4.32
N CYS A 36 -7.92 2.40 -3.00
CA CYS A 36 -9.18 2.86 -2.41
C CYS A 36 -9.25 4.39 -2.21
N GLY A 37 -8.24 5.15 -2.67
CA GLY A 37 -8.15 6.61 -2.50
C GLY A 37 -7.56 7.06 -1.16
N ALA A 38 -7.20 6.14 -0.26
CA ALA A 38 -6.52 6.49 0.99
C ALA A 38 -5.13 7.07 0.70
N ARG A 39 -4.79 8.20 1.34
CA ARG A 39 -3.52 8.90 1.16
C ARG A 39 -2.65 8.77 2.40
N THR A 40 -1.35 8.67 2.19
CA THR A 40 -0.35 8.56 3.27
C THR A 40 0.95 9.19 2.82
N ALA A 41 1.82 9.53 3.77
CA ALA A 41 3.18 9.93 3.45
C ALA A 41 3.95 8.74 2.84
N ALA A 42 4.76 8.99 1.81
CA ALA A 42 5.57 7.96 1.14
C ALA A 42 6.43 7.11 2.10
N PRO A 43 7.04 7.66 3.18
CA PRO A 43 7.81 6.87 4.13
C PRO A 43 7.01 5.76 4.82
N GLU A 44 5.68 5.88 4.94
CA GLU A 44 4.86 4.82 5.55
C GLU A 44 4.82 3.53 4.72
N LEU A 45 5.22 3.57 3.45
CA LEU A 45 5.34 2.37 2.62
C LEU A 45 6.59 1.53 2.92
N HIS A 46 7.47 2.02 3.81
CA HIS A 46 8.77 1.45 4.11
C HIS A 46 8.91 1.14 5.61
N ASP A 47 9.84 0.24 5.94
CA ASP A 47 10.33 -0.03 7.30
C ASP A 47 9.24 -0.35 8.35
N ARG A 48 8.13 -0.95 7.91
CA ARG A 48 7.05 -1.38 8.80
C ARG A 48 7.41 -2.66 9.55
N SER A 49 7.08 -2.70 10.83
CA SER A 49 7.35 -3.85 11.69
C SER A 49 6.43 -5.02 11.37
N GLU A 50 6.87 -6.25 11.67
CA GLU A 50 6.02 -7.45 11.55
C GLU A 50 4.72 -7.31 12.36
N VAL A 51 4.77 -6.63 13.49
CA VAL A 51 3.61 -6.35 14.33
C VAL A 51 2.58 -5.47 13.60
N ASP A 52 3.01 -4.48 12.83
CA ASP A 52 2.11 -3.66 12.01
C ASP A 52 1.37 -4.52 10.98
N TRP A 53 2.08 -5.45 10.35
CA TRP A 53 1.49 -6.36 9.37
C TRP A 53 0.42 -7.28 9.96
N ILE A 54 0.58 -7.65 11.23
CA ILE A 54 -0.38 -8.49 11.96
C ILE A 54 -1.58 -7.66 12.45
N ARG A 55 -1.33 -6.46 12.98
CA ARG A 55 -2.36 -5.64 13.65
C ARG A 55 -3.23 -4.86 12.68
N GLU A 56 -2.65 -4.34 11.60
CA GLU A 56 -3.39 -3.48 10.69
C GLU A 56 -4.40 -4.29 9.87
N ARG A 57 -5.67 -3.88 9.99
CA ARG A 57 -6.76 -4.55 9.29
C ARG A 57 -6.60 -4.37 7.79
N THR A 58 -6.87 -5.42 7.03
CA THR A 58 -6.83 -5.34 5.56
C THR A 58 -7.98 -4.49 5.05
N CYS A 59 -7.68 -3.53 4.19
CA CYS A 59 -8.69 -2.76 3.49
C CYS A 59 -9.41 -3.64 2.46
N MET A 60 -10.69 -3.91 2.71
CA MET A 60 -11.49 -4.75 1.82
C MET A 60 -11.86 -4.05 0.51
N ASP A 61 -11.84 -2.72 0.45
CA ASP A 61 -12.10 -1.98 -0.79
C ASP A 61 -10.91 -2.09 -1.76
N CYS A 62 -9.67 -1.96 -1.25
CA CYS A 62 -8.47 -2.28 -2.02
C CYS A 62 -8.51 -3.72 -2.54
N TRP A 63 -8.97 -4.67 -1.71
CA TRP A 63 -9.07 -6.07 -2.11
C TRP A 63 -10.07 -6.26 -3.26
N ARG A 64 -11.28 -5.68 -3.15
CA ARG A 64 -12.32 -5.76 -4.20
C ARG A 64 -11.84 -5.15 -5.51
N LEU A 65 -11.30 -3.93 -5.47
CA LEU A 65 -10.79 -3.23 -6.66
C LEU A 65 -9.66 -4.00 -7.36
N LEU A 66 -8.82 -4.72 -6.61
CA LEU A 66 -7.80 -5.58 -7.21
C LEU A 66 -8.39 -6.86 -7.79
N ALA A 67 -9.35 -7.49 -7.11
CA ALA A 67 -10.01 -8.70 -7.58
C ALA A 67 -10.79 -8.47 -8.89
N GLU A 68 -11.35 -7.29 -9.09
CA GLU A 68 -12.03 -6.90 -10.34
C GLU A 68 -11.08 -6.66 -11.51
N ARG A 69 -9.77 -6.51 -11.26
CA ARG A 69 -8.73 -6.25 -12.28
C ARG A 69 -8.04 -7.50 -12.80
N THR A 70 -8.30 -8.66 -12.19
CA THR A 70 -7.77 -9.99 -12.54
C THR A 70 -8.78 -10.78 -13.35
#